data_AF-A0A7C3GZB8-F1
#
_entry.id   AF-A0A7C3GZB8-F1
#
_cell.length_a   1.000
_cell.length_b   1.000
_cell.length_c   1.000
_cell.angle_alpha   90.00
_cell.angle_beta   90.00
_cell.angle_gamma   90.00
#
_symmetry.space_group_name_H-M   'P 1'
#
loop_
_entity.id
_entity.type
_entity.pdbx_description
1 polymer ?
#
loop_
_entity_poly.entity_id
_entity_poly.type
_entity_poly.pdbx_seq_one_letter_code
_entity_poly.pdbx_strand_id
1 'polypeptide(L)'
;MKKELNIKARKRIAKIAETLNLDSCELRFKGCMKNFGIAPAHRHRREWYKNDWKLLSDYEQWVAACQYCHSILDDRSKTSQEKFDKIFNKLRGKEK
;
A
#
# COMPACT_ATOMS: atom_id res chain seq x y z
N MET A 1 -1.20 -12.32 20.51
CA MET A 1 -0.46 -12.68 19.27
C MET A 1 -0.71 -11.76 18.06
N LYS A 2 -1.90 -11.65 17.44
CA LYS A 2 -2.09 -10.84 16.21
C LYS A 2 -1.83 -9.32 16.36
N LYS A 3 -2.02 -8.75 17.56
CA LYS A 3 -1.84 -7.30 17.82
C LYS A 3 -0.36 -6.90 17.85
N GLU A 4 0.50 -7.71 18.48
CA GLU A 4 1.95 -7.45 18.57
C GLU A 4 2.65 -7.60 17.22
N LEU A 5 2.23 -8.56 16.39
CA LEU A 5 2.75 -8.72 15.03
C LEU A 5 2.41 -7.51 14.15
N ASN A 6 1.20 -6.96 14.27
CA ASN A 6 0.83 -5.71 13.59
C ASN A 6 1.66 -4.51 14.07
N ILE A 7 1.95 -4.41 15.38
CA ILE A 7 2.79 -3.34 15.93
C ILE A 7 4.22 -3.45 15.37
N LYS A 8 4.79 -4.67 15.35
CA LYS A 8 6.13 -4.91 14.78
C LYS A 8 6.17 -4.61 13.27
N ALA A 9 5.15 -5.03 12.52
CA ALA A 9 5.03 -4.72 11.09
C ALA A 9 4.99 -3.21 10.85
N ARG A 10 4.17 -2.46 11.62
CA ARG A 10 4.09 -1.00 11.53
C ARG A 10 5.41 -0.29 11.85
N LYS A 11 6.14 -0.77 12.86
CA LYS A 11 7.48 -0.22 13.17
C LYS A 11 8.47 -0.45 12.03
N ARG A 12 8.45 -1.65 11.42
CA ARG A 12 9.30 -1.97 10.28
C ARG A 12 8.97 -1.12 9.06
N ILE A 13 7.67 -0.98 8.76
CA ILE A 13 7.12 -0.07 7.75
C ILE A 13 7.65 1.35 7.93
N ALA A 14 7.50 1.91 9.14
CA ALA A 14 7.90 3.29 9.42
C ALA A 14 9.40 3.49 9.21
N LYS A 15 10.22 2.55 9.69
CA LYS A 15 11.69 2.61 9.51
C LYS A 15 12.10 2.54 8.04
N ILE A 16 11.41 1.74 7.24
CA ILE A 16 11.69 1.62 5.79
C ILE A 16 11.27 2.90 5.07
N ALA A 17 10.11 3.47 5.41
CA ALA A 17 9.66 4.73 4.82
C ALA A 17 10.64 5.89 5.10
N GLU A 18 11.17 5.95 6.33
CA GLU A 18 12.21 6.91 6.71
C GLU A 18 13.52 6.68 5.95
N THR A 19 13.98 5.43 5.88
CA THR A 19 15.25 5.07 5.21
C THR A 19 15.21 5.37 3.70
N LEU A 20 14.06 5.18 3.08
CA LEU A 20 13.90 5.33 1.62
C LEU A 20 13.43 6.73 1.22
N ASN A 21 13.33 7.68 2.16
CA ASN A 21 12.80 9.02 1.93
C ASN A 21 11.50 8.99 1.11
N LEU A 22 10.54 8.16 1.53
CA LEU A 22 9.22 8.08 0.90
C LEU A 22 8.42 9.35 1.23
N ASP A 23 8.77 10.45 0.58
CA ASP A 23 8.21 11.78 0.78
C ASP A 23 7.13 12.14 -0.23
N SER A 24 6.91 11.27 -1.23
CA SER A 24 6.04 11.54 -2.35
C SER A 24 5.27 10.31 -2.80
N CYS A 25 4.06 10.56 -3.29
CA CYS A 25 3.16 9.52 -3.78
C CYS A 25 3.67 8.95 -5.11
N GLU A 26 3.88 7.64 -5.12
CA GLU A 26 4.30 6.88 -6.30
C GLU A 26 3.14 6.61 -7.26
N LEU A 27 1.90 6.58 -6.75
CA LEU A 27 0.70 6.24 -7.53
C LEU A 27 0.23 7.33 -8.50
N ARG A 28 0.37 8.60 -8.09
CA ARG A 28 0.04 9.80 -8.89
C ARG A 28 -1.30 9.77 -9.63
N PHE A 29 -2.35 9.22 -9.02
CA PHE A 29 -3.71 9.23 -9.62
C PHE A 29 -4.24 10.67 -9.80
N LYS A 30 -5.29 10.83 -10.63
CA LYS A 30 -5.97 12.12 -10.80
C LYS A 30 -6.56 12.57 -9.44
N GLY A 31 -6.06 13.67 -8.89
CA GLY A 31 -6.39 14.13 -7.52
C GLY A 31 -5.30 13.83 -6.47
N CYS A 32 -4.16 13.28 -6.88
CA CYS A 32 -3.01 13.04 -6.01
C CYS A 32 -2.57 14.30 -5.27
N MET A 33 -2.39 14.18 -3.96
CA MET A 33 -1.93 15.26 -3.09
C MET A 33 -0.40 15.31 -2.94
N LYS A 34 0.32 14.68 -3.88
CA LYS A 34 1.78 14.60 -3.95
C LYS A 34 2.40 14.03 -2.68
N ASN A 35 2.77 14.86 -1.71
CA ASN A 35 3.47 14.53 -0.47
C ASN A 35 2.56 14.58 0.77
N PHE A 36 1.27 14.92 0.62
CA PHE A 36 0.38 15.04 1.77
C PHE A 36 -0.10 13.67 2.27
N GLY A 37 0.16 13.39 3.55
CA GLY A 37 -0.29 12.17 4.21
C GLY A 37 0.24 10.91 3.53
N ILE A 38 1.55 10.85 3.28
CA ILE A 38 2.17 9.65 2.71
C ILE A 38 2.07 8.49 3.68
N ALA A 39 1.45 7.42 3.20
CA ALA A 39 1.37 6.16 3.90
C ALA A 39 1.69 5.01 2.93
N PRO A 40 2.18 3.87 3.43
CA PRO A 40 2.36 2.69 2.62
C PRO A 40 1.00 2.10 2.27
N ALA A 41 0.78 1.87 0.98
CA ALA A 41 -0.36 1.16 0.44
C ALA A 41 0.09 -0.18 -0.14
N HIS A 42 -0.66 -1.24 0.13
CA HIS A 42 -0.36 -2.57 -0.38
C HIS A 42 -0.57 -2.66 -1.91
N ARG A 43 0.35 -3.35 -2.58
CA ARG A 43 0.32 -3.62 -4.04
C ARG A 43 -0.75 -4.64 -4.44
N HIS A 44 -1.37 -5.30 -3.46
CA HIS A 44 -2.51 -6.19 -3.63
C HIS A 44 -3.63 -5.81 -2.68
N ARG A 45 -4.83 -6.33 -2.96
CA ARG A 45 -5.94 -6.30 -2.01
C ARG A 45 -5.56 -7.04 -0.74
N ARG A 46 -6.06 -6.56 0.40
CA ARG A 46 -5.79 -7.17 1.70
C ARG A 46 -6.15 -8.65 1.77
N GLU A 47 -7.14 -9.09 1.00
CA GLU A 47 -7.54 -10.50 0.91
C GLU A 47 -6.47 -11.41 0.31
N TRP A 48 -5.59 -10.89 -0.54
CA TRP A 48 -4.50 -11.66 -1.16
C TRP A 48 -3.49 -12.14 -0.10
N TYR A 49 -3.26 -11.33 0.93
CA TYR A 49 -2.35 -11.65 2.04
C TYR A 49 -2.94 -12.55 3.12
N LYS A 50 -4.18 -13.07 2.96
CA LYS A 50 -4.83 -13.90 3.98
C LYS A 50 -4.03 -15.17 4.32
N ASN A 51 -3.34 -15.73 3.33
CA ASN A 51 -2.60 -16.99 3.48
C ASN A 51 -1.15 -16.77 3.94
N ASP A 52 -0.57 -15.59 3.71
CA ASP A 52 0.75 -15.22 4.21
C ASP A 52 0.76 -13.80 4.77
N TRP A 53 0.54 -13.71 6.07
CA TRP A 53 0.52 -12.46 6.81
C TRP A 53 1.90 -11.81 6.95
N LYS A 54 3.01 -12.52 6.68
CA LYS A 54 4.36 -11.93 6.75
C LYS A 54 4.56 -10.91 5.63
N LEU A 55 3.93 -11.14 4.49
CA LEU A 55 3.92 -10.23 3.33
C LEU A 55 3.24 -8.88 3.65
N LEU A 56 2.38 -8.81 4.68
CA LEU A 56 1.85 -7.53 5.18
C LEU A 56 2.91 -6.64 5.83
N SER A 57 4.10 -7.18 6.12
CA SER A 57 5.27 -6.50 6.68
C SER A 57 6.48 -6.42 5.69
N ASP A 58 6.27 -6.79 4.42
CA ASP A 58 7.27 -6.75 3.37
C ASP A 58 7.20 -5.45 2.55
N TYR A 59 8.34 -4.78 2.41
CA TYR A 59 8.44 -3.54 1.64
C TYR A 59 8.21 -3.75 0.14
N GLU A 60 8.60 -4.89 -0.41
CA GLU A 60 8.36 -5.19 -1.82
C GLU A 60 6.86 -5.33 -2.15
N GLN A 61 6.02 -5.40 -1.12
CA GLN A 61 4.58 -5.50 -1.23
C GLN A 61 3.87 -4.15 -1.07
N TRP A 62 4.59 -3.03 -0.91
CA TRP A 62 3.99 -1.70 -0.76
C TRP A 62 4.50 -0.68 -1.76
N VAL A 63 3.76 0.42 -1.85
CA VAL A 63 4.13 1.66 -2.51
C VAL A 63 3.74 2.83 -1.61
N ALA A 64 4.47 3.93 -1.69
CA ALA A 64 4.12 5.18 -1.02
C ALA A 64 2.92 5.83 -1.71
N ALA A 65 1.87 6.09 -0.95
CA ALA A 65 0.64 6.69 -1.44
C ALA A 65 0.23 7.87 -0.56
N CYS A 66 -0.11 9.00 -1.17
CA CYS A 66 -0.79 10.08 -0.44
C CYS A 66 -2.18 9.65 0.02
N GLN A 67 -2.73 10.36 1.02
CA GLN A 67 -4.05 10.07 1.59
C GLN A 67 -5.15 9.86 0.54
N TYR A 68 -5.18 10.70 -0.50
CA TYR A 68 -6.16 10.57 -1.59
C TYR A 68 -5.99 9.26 -2.37
N CYS A 69 -4.77 8.97 -2.85
CA CYS A 69 -4.50 7.75 -3.62
C CYS A 69 -4.65 6.49 -2.76
N HIS A 70 -4.33 6.56 -1.47
CA HIS A 70 -4.54 5.49 -0.51
C HIS A 70 -6.03 5.16 -0.36
N SER A 71 -6.87 6.19 -0.22
CA SER A 71 -8.33 5.99 -0.11
C SER A 71 -8.95 5.33 -1.35
N ILE A 72 -8.39 5.54 -2.53
CA ILE A 72 -8.82 4.87 -3.77
C ILE A 72 -8.53 3.37 -3.71
N LEU A 73 -7.42 2.95 -3.09
CA LEU A 73 -7.03 1.55 -2.96
C LEU A 73 -7.85 0.79 -1.90
N ASP A 74 -8.30 1.48 -0.85
CA ASP A 74 -9.10 0.88 0.22
C ASP A 74 -10.62 0.92 -0.06
N ASP A 75 -11.12 1.91 -0.81
CA ASP A 75 -12.56 2.15 -0.94
C ASP A 75 -13.16 1.52 -2.21
N ARG A 76 -13.65 0.27 -2.07
CA ARG A 76 -14.36 -0.46 -3.12
C ARG A 76 -15.60 0.25 -3.67
N SER A 77 -16.20 1.16 -2.91
CA SER A 77 -17.41 1.88 -3.34
C SER A 77 -17.09 3.04 -4.29
N LYS A 78 -15.85 3.56 -4.25
CA LYS A 78 -15.44 4.71 -5.05
C LYS A 78 -14.85 4.36 -6.40
N THR A 79 -14.49 3.10 -6.62
CA THR A 79 -13.81 2.65 -7.83
C THR A 79 -14.39 1.32 -8.31
N SER A 80 -14.71 1.19 -9.60
CA SER A 80 -15.24 -0.07 -10.14
C SER A 80 -14.22 -1.20 -10.00
N GLN A 81 -14.71 -2.44 -9.85
CA GLN A 81 -13.88 -3.64 -9.77
C GLN A 81 -12.84 -3.71 -10.91
N GLU A 82 -13.24 -3.37 -12.13
CA GLU A 82 -12.36 -3.33 -13.31
C GLU A 82 -11.23 -2.29 -13.18
N LYS A 83 -11.52 -1.10 -12.65
CA LYS A 83 -10.50 -0.07 -12.40
C LYS A 83 -9.54 -0.50 -11.31
N PHE A 84 -10.04 -1.14 -10.26
CA PHE A 84 -9.19 -1.72 -9.22
C PHE A 84 -8.22 -2.76 -9.77
N ASP A 85 -8.72 -3.68 -10.60
CA ASP A 85 -7.88 -4.76 -11.14
C ASP A 85 -6.83 -4.19 -12.10
N LYS A 86 -7.17 -3.14 -12.88
CA LYS A 86 -6.20 -2.37 -13.68
C LYS A 86 -5.15 -1.66 -12.82
N ILE A 87 -5.55 -1.09 -11.68
CA ILE A 87 -4.62 -0.43 -10.75
C ILE A 87 -3.67 -1.48 -10.15
N PHE A 88 -4.19 -2.54 -9.54
CA PHE A 88 -3.35 -3.55 -8.90
C PHE A 88 -2.47 -4.29 -9.91
N ASN A 89 -2.93 -4.57 -11.13
CA ASN A 89 -2.06 -5.12 -12.18
C ASN A 89 -0.85 -4.23 -12.52
N LYS A 90 -0.95 -2.92 -12.33
CA LYS A 90 0.19 -2.00 -12.50
C LYS A 90 1.08 -1.90 -11.26
N LEU A 91 0.55 -2.22 -10.08
CA LEU A 91 1.27 -2.15 -8.81
C LEU A 91 1.98 -3.45 -8.45
N ARG A 92 1.50 -4.58 -8.98
CA ARG A 92 2.14 -5.89 -8.83
C ARG A 92 3.61 -5.83 -9.27
N GLY A 93 4.48 -6.26 -8.37
CA GLY A 93 5.91 -6.41 -8.66
C GLY A 93 6.22 -7.71 -9.40
N LYS A 94 7.51 -8.08 -9.48
CA LYS A 94 7.93 -9.44 -9.87
C LYS A 94 7.65 -10.43 -8.73
N GLU A 95 6.39 -10.63 -8.42
CA GLU A 95 5.97 -11.63 -7.45
C GLU A 95 6.05 -13.01 -8.14
N LYS A 96 6.84 -13.93 -7.58
CA LYS A 96 6.96 -15.33 -8.05
C LYS A 96 5.75 -16.15 -7.63
#